data_AF-A0A7Y4NQ05-F1
#
_entry.id   AF-A0A7Y4NQ05-F1
#
_cell.length_a   1.000
_cell.length_b   1.000
_cell.length_c   1.000
_cell.angle_alpha   90.00
_cell.angle_beta   90.00
_cell.angle_gamma   90.00
#
_symmetry.space_group_name_H-M   'P 1'
#
loop_
_entity.id
_entity.type
_entity.pdbx_description
1 polymer ?
#
loop_
_entity_poly.entity_id
_entity_poly.type
_entity_poly.pdbx_seq_one_letter_code
_entity_poly.pdbx_strand_id
1 'polypeptide(L)'
;AGVGGAVASSEQDQLSFNIARTQFNLRMTADNVTGPEFQVSRLPGELRGRVADLPVTLRLEDEKVKGNIGSSVVNLDVKKDGEAVKAKGGFQGRPVTLTLSPQELTVYVRDCTYRLKAKEAGRVYEGQRSCDRALTPPTEIKLPDAFLAASPAEQASLLLLAL
;
A
#
# COMPACT_ATOMS: atom_id res chain seq x y z
N ALA A 1 13.12 -31.95 20.53
CA ALA A 1 13.55 -31.19 19.34
C ALA A 1 12.31 -30.84 18.54
N GLY A 2 11.81 -29.60 18.67
CA GLY A 2 10.63 -29.13 17.93
C GLY A 2 11.08 -28.54 16.61
N VAL A 3 10.65 -29.17 15.51
CA VAL A 3 10.91 -28.76 14.13
C VAL A 3 10.28 -27.39 13.86
N GLY A 4 11.13 -26.38 13.69
CA GLY A 4 10.73 -25.07 13.17
C GLY A 4 10.46 -25.17 11.68
N GLY A 5 9.18 -25.30 11.32
CA GLY A 5 8.74 -25.18 9.94
C GLY A 5 8.89 -23.71 9.51
N ALA A 6 9.97 -23.40 8.78
CA ALA A 6 10.01 -22.19 7.99
C ALA A 6 8.97 -22.36 6.87
N VAL A 7 7.79 -21.76 7.06
CA VAL A 7 6.79 -21.65 5.99
C VAL A 7 7.44 -20.88 4.84
N ALA A 8 7.79 -21.61 3.78
CA ALA A 8 8.18 -21.02 2.52
C ALA A 8 7.05 -20.11 2.07
N SER A 9 7.33 -18.82 1.94
CA SER A 9 6.34 -17.84 1.52
C SER A 9 6.03 -18.09 0.06
N SER A 10 4.78 -18.43 -0.24
CA SER A 10 4.29 -18.43 -1.60
C SER A 10 4.39 -17.00 -2.15
N GLU A 11 4.63 -16.86 -3.45
CA GLU A 11 4.55 -15.56 -4.15
C GLU A 11 3.19 -14.88 -3.93
N GLN A 12 2.17 -15.65 -3.53
CA GLN A 12 0.81 -15.22 -3.24
C GLN A 12 0.67 -14.33 -2.00
N ASP A 13 1.68 -14.29 -1.12
CA ASP A 13 1.71 -13.43 0.07
C ASP A 13 2.57 -12.17 -0.12
N GLN A 14 3.08 -11.94 -1.34
CA GLN A 14 3.99 -10.84 -1.62
C GLN A 14 3.28 -9.66 -2.28
N LEU A 15 3.35 -8.52 -1.60
CA LEU A 15 3.06 -7.21 -2.16
C LEU A 15 4.35 -6.66 -2.75
N SER A 16 4.43 -6.66 -4.08
CA SER A 16 5.65 -6.31 -4.82
C SER A 16 5.56 -4.93 -5.44
N PHE A 17 6.64 -4.16 -5.31
CA PHE A 17 6.80 -2.85 -5.90
C PHE A 17 8.07 -2.81 -6.74
N ASN A 18 7.91 -2.51 -8.01
CA ASN A 18 9.00 -2.12 -8.89
C ASN A 18 8.74 -0.67 -9.30
N ILE A 19 9.45 0.28 -8.69
CA ILE A 19 9.22 1.71 -8.88
C ILE A 19 10.51 2.32 -9.43
N ALA A 20 10.48 2.68 -10.72
CA ALA A 20 11.61 3.18 -11.48
C ALA A 20 12.83 2.24 -11.50
N ARG A 21 13.71 2.34 -10.49
CA ARG A 21 14.91 1.48 -10.36
C ARG A 21 15.00 0.80 -9.00
N THR A 22 14.01 1.00 -8.14
CA THR A 22 13.94 0.39 -6.82
C THR A 22 12.93 -0.73 -6.89
N GLN A 23 13.34 -1.92 -6.44
CA GLN A 23 12.46 -3.06 -6.29
C GLN A 23 12.47 -3.50 -4.83
N PHE A 24 11.29 -3.70 -4.26
CA PHE A 24 11.15 -4.30 -2.94
C PHE A 24 9.84 -5.09 -2.85
N ASN A 25 9.85 -6.08 -1.97
CA ASN A 25 8.71 -6.93 -1.69
C ASN A 25 8.37 -6.81 -0.20
N LEU A 26 7.08 -6.70 0.08
CA LEU A 26 6.53 -6.79 1.42
C LEU A 26 5.79 -8.12 1.53
N ARG A 27 6.12 -8.90 2.56
CA ARG A 27 5.34 -10.09 2.92
C ARG A 27 4.14 -9.64 3.73
N MET A 28 2.94 -9.95 3.27
CA MET A 28 1.69 -9.63 3.94
C MET A 28 1.03 -10.93 4.42
N THR A 29 0.94 -11.10 5.72
CA THR A 29 0.17 -12.17 6.38
C THR A 29 -1.08 -11.58 7.02
N ALA A 30 -1.92 -12.41 7.63
CA ALA A 30 -3.10 -11.94 8.37
C ALA A 30 -2.76 -10.92 9.46
N ASP A 31 -1.62 -11.10 10.14
CA ASP A 31 -1.27 -10.32 11.33
C ASP A 31 -0.20 -9.25 11.08
N ASN A 32 0.54 -9.32 9.98
CA ASN A 32 1.69 -8.44 9.76
C ASN A 32 1.96 -8.14 8.28
N VAL A 33 2.57 -7.00 8.04
CA VAL A 33 3.23 -6.62 6.78
C VAL A 33 4.69 -6.34 7.08
N THR A 34 5.58 -7.13 6.49
CA THR A 34 7.02 -7.10 6.80
C THR A 34 7.87 -7.01 5.54
N GLY A 35 8.93 -6.23 5.59
CA GLY A 35 9.94 -6.08 4.54
C GLY A 35 11.20 -5.41 5.09
N PRO A 36 12.21 -5.10 4.27
CA PRO A 36 13.47 -4.52 4.72
C PRO A 36 13.30 -3.26 5.58
N GLU A 37 12.38 -2.39 5.18
CA GLU A 37 12.05 -1.14 5.88
C GLU A 37 10.61 -1.14 6.40
N PHE A 38 9.94 -2.29 6.46
CA PHE A 38 8.53 -2.38 6.81
C PHE A 38 8.33 -3.36 7.95
N GLN A 39 7.80 -2.90 9.07
CA GLN A 39 7.46 -3.74 10.21
C GLN A 39 6.15 -3.23 10.80
N VAL A 40 5.03 -3.61 10.19
CA VAL A 40 3.70 -3.14 10.58
C VAL A 40 2.84 -4.33 10.97
N SER A 41 2.30 -4.32 12.18
CA SER A 41 1.30 -5.26 12.65
C SER A 41 -0.10 -4.81 12.23
N ARG A 42 -0.90 -5.79 11.81
CA ARG A 42 -2.30 -5.68 11.42
C ARG A 42 -3.13 -6.11 12.62
N LEU A 43 -3.66 -5.14 13.35
CA LEU A 43 -4.52 -5.35 14.49
C LEU A 43 -5.97 -5.08 14.09
N PRO A 44 -6.97 -5.61 14.80
CA PRO A 44 -8.36 -5.26 14.54
C PRO A 44 -8.59 -3.74 14.59
N GLY A 45 -8.88 -3.15 13.43
CA GLY A 45 -9.11 -1.70 13.28
C GLY A 45 -7.85 -0.82 13.41
N GLU A 46 -6.64 -1.38 13.35
CA GLU A 46 -5.41 -0.60 13.52
C GLU A 46 -4.20 -1.19 12.76
N LEU A 47 -3.37 -0.31 12.20
CA LEU A 47 -2.02 -0.63 11.75
C LEU A 47 -1.01 0.03 12.69
N ARG A 48 -0.10 -0.75 13.26
CA ARG A 48 0.91 -0.24 14.21
C ARG A 48 2.28 -0.83 13.94
N GLY A 49 3.33 -0.02 14.00
CA GLY A 49 4.70 -0.49 13.87
C GLY A 49 5.63 0.60 13.36
N ARG A 50 6.41 0.30 12.33
CA ARG A 50 7.33 1.26 11.70
C ARG A 50 7.47 1.04 10.20
N VAL A 51 7.71 2.14 9.48
CA VAL A 51 8.11 2.17 8.07
C VAL A 51 9.35 3.06 7.97
N ALA A 52 10.41 2.51 7.39
CA ALA A 52 11.79 2.95 7.59
C ALA A 52 12.07 3.16 9.09
N ASP A 53 12.41 4.38 9.49
CA ASP A 53 12.67 4.76 10.88
C ASP A 53 11.51 5.54 11.52
N LEU A 54 10.36 5.61 10.84
CA LEU A 54 9.20 6.35 11.33
C LEU A 54 8.20 5.41 12.02
N PRO A 55 7.79 5.67 13.27
CA PRO A 55 6.72 4.92 13.91
C PRO A 55 5.40 5.19 13.19
N VAL A 56 4.61 4.13 13.00
CA VAL A 56 3.29 4.17 12.35
C VAL A 56 2.24 3.75 13.36
N THR A 57 1.16 4.53 13.47
CA THR A 57 -0.01 4.18 14.26
C THR A 57 -1.23 4.76 13.56
N LEU A 58 -1.99 3.91 12.88
CA LEU A 58 -3.15 4.28 12.08
C LEU A 58 -4.37 3.50 12.56
N ARG A 59 -5.42 4.21 12.96
CA ARG A 59 -6.74 3.65 13.21
C ARG A 59 -7.51 3.57 11.90
N LEU A 60 -8.04 2.39 11.64
CA LEU A 60 -8.88 2.08 10.49
C LEU A 60 -10.33 2.11 10.96
N GLU A 61 -10.98 3.23 10.75
CA GLU A 61 -12.39 3.45 11.07
C GLU A 61 -13.24 3.21 9.81
N ASP A 62 -14.56 3.11 9.98
CA ASP A 62 -15.44 3.06 8.82
C ASP A 62 -15.30 4.34 7.99
N GLU A 63 -15.05 4.15 6.71
CA GLU A 63 -14.75 5.20 5.74
C GLU A 63 -13.62 6.18 6.10
N LYS A 64 -12.77 5.90 7.10
CA LYS A 64 -11.73 6.84 7.56
C LYS A 64 -10.45 6.17 8.03
N VAL A 65 -9.33 6.86 7.84
CA VAL A 65 -8.04 6.51 8.46
C VAL A 65 -7.52 7.71 9.23
N LYS A 66 -7.19 7.50 10.51
CA LYS A 66 -6.63 8.55 11.38
C LYS A 66 -5.41 8.06 12.11
N GLY A 67 -4.49 8.96 12.44
CA GLY A 67 -3.35 8.63 13.29
C GLY A 67 -2.11 9.34 12.82
N ASN A 68 -0.94 8.73 13.01
CA ASN A 68 0.33 9.39 12.81
C ASN A 68 1.35 8.48 12.11
N ILE A 69 2.22 9.10 11.33
CA ILE A 69 3.47 8.53 10.83
C ILE A 69 4.59 9.47 11.28
N GLY A 70 5.41 9.03 12.22
CA GLY A 70 6.30 9.91 12.98
C GLY A 70 5.51 11.03 13.66
N SER A 71 5.89 12.28 13.40
CA SER A 71 5.18 13.47 13.89
C SER A 71 4.06 13.95 12.97
N SER A 72 3.88 13.33 11.79
CA SER A 72 2.91 13.79 10.80
C SER A 72 1.55 13.13 10.99
N VAL A 73 0.51 13.95 11.01
CA VAL A 73 -0.88 13.49 11.11
C VAL A 73 -1.33 12.87 9.79
N VAL A 74 -2.09 11.79 9.92
CA VAL A 74 -2.87 11.13 8.88
C VAL A 74 -4.34 11.35 9.18
N ASN A 75 -5.07 11.81 8.17
CA ASN A 75 -6.52 11.94 8.17
C ASN A 75 -7.01 11.76 6.73
N LEU A 76 -7.49 10.55 6.43
CA LEU A 76 -8.03 10.19 5.12
C LEU A 76 -9.52 9.90 5.25
N ASP A 77 -10.28 10.39 4.28
CA ASP A 77 -11.59 9.85 3.95
C ASP A 77 -11.39 8.74 2.92
N VAL A 78 -11.94 7.56 3.19
CA VAL A 78 -11.86 6.36 2.34
C VAL A 78 -13.27 5.93 2.01
N LYS A 79 -13.55 5.66 0.73
CA LYS A 79 -14.87 5.23 0.28
C LYS A 79 -14.74 4.08 -0.69
N LYS A 80 -15.70 3.16 -0.64
CA LYS A 80 -15.86 2.13 -1.65
C LYS A 80 -16.97 2.57 -2.61
N ASP A 81 -16.63 2.69 -3.89
CA ASP A 81 -17.53 3.07 -4.97
C ASP A 81 -17.56 1.92 -5.99
N GLY A 82 -18.55 1.04 -5.84
CA GLY A 82 -18.57 -0.25 -6.54
C GLY A 82 -17.37 -1.11 -6.17
N GLU A 83 -16.56 -1.46 -7.17
CA GLU A 83 -15.30 -2.21 -6.99
C GLU A 83 -14.08 -1.31 -6.74
N ALA A 84 -14.25 0.02 -6.80
CA ALA A 84 -13.16 0.94 -6.58
C ALA A 84 -13.05 1.38 -5.11
N VAL A 85 -11.83 1.44 -4.60
CA VAL A 85 -11.48 2.11 -3.35
C VAL A 85 -10.94 3.50 -3.69
N LYS A 86 -11.55 4.53 -3.12
CA LYS A 86 -11.13 5.92 -3.26
C LYS A 86 -10.70 6.44 -1.90
N ALA A 87 -9.54 7.06 -1.81
CA ALA A 87 -9.07 7.71 -0.60
C ALA A 87 -8.58 9.12 -0.90
N LYS A 88 -8.88 10.07 -0.01
CA LYS A 88 -8.46 11.46 -0.13
C LYS A 88 -8.23 12.07 1.24
N GLY A 89 -7.21 12.90 1.37
CA GLY A 89 -6.97 13.64 2.61
C GLY A 89 -5.50 13.91 2.84
N GLY A 90 -5.12 14.01 4.11
CA GLY A 90 -3.73 14.19 4.54
C GLY A 90 -3.07 12.85 4.87
N PHE A 91 -1.92 12.59 4.27
CA PHE A 91 -1.07 11.45 4.59
C PHE A 91 0.38 11.90 4.75
N GLN A 92 1.00 11.58 5.89
CA GLN A 92 2.36 12.04 6.22
C GLN A 92 2.53 13.58 6.06
N GLY A 93 1.51 14.34 6.46
CA GLY A 93 1.51 15.81 6.38
C GLY A 93 1.31 16.37 4.96
N ARG A 94 0.87 15.55 4.00
CA ARG A 94 0.72 15.94 2.59
C ARG A 94 -0.65 15.58 2.03
N PRO A 95 -1.22 16.38 1.12
CA PRO A 95 -2.45 16.00 0.44
C PRO A 95 -2.18 14.80 -0.48
N VAL A 96 -3.07 13.81 -0.43
CA VAL A 96 -3.04 12.64 -1.32
C VAL A 96 -4.42 12.38 -1.91
N THR A 97 -4.43 11.76 -3.08
CA THR A 97 -5.64 11.19 -3.68
C THR A 97 -5.29 9.84 -4.27
N LEU A 98 -6.04 8.80 -3.89
CA LEU A 98 -5.86 7.44 -4.34
C LEU A 98 -7.19 6.92 -4.90
N THR A 99 -7.11 6.26 -6.03
CA THR A 99 -8.19 5.47 -6.62
C THR A 99 -7.60 4.14 -7.04
N LEU A 100 -8.06 3.06 -6.43
CA LEU A 100 -7.74 1.69 -6.78
C LEU A 100 -9.02 1.03 -7.32
N SER A 101 -9.06 0.70 -8.60
CA SER A 101 -10.11 -0.12 -9.21
C SER A 101 -9.49 -1.37 -9.83
N PRO A 102 -10.29 -2.38 -10.23
CA PRO A 102 -9.73 -3.55 -10.88
C PRO A 102 -9.00 -3.24 -12.19
N GLN A 103 -9.31 -2.11 -12.86
CA GLN A 103 -8.71 -1.76 -14.15
C GLN A 103 -7.58 -0.72 -14.05
N GLU A 104 -7.56 0.10 -12.99
CA GLU A 104 -6.61 1.20 -12.86
C GLU A 104 -6.25 1.50 -11.40
N LEU A 105 -4.98 1.84 -11.16
CA LEU A 105 -4.49 2.41 -9.92
C LEU A 105 -3.96 3.81 -10.19
N THR A 106 -4.66 4.81 -9.68
CA THR A 106 -4.22 6.20 -9.69
C THR A 106 -3.85 6.63 -8.28
N VAL A 107 -2.62 7.11 -8.09
CA VAL A 107 -2.20 7.69 -6.82
C VAL A 107 -1.49 9.01 -7.07
N TYR A 108 -1.93 10.07 -6.39
CA TYR A 108 -1.25 11.34 -6.34
C TYR A 108 -0.54 11.48 -4.99
N VAL A 109 0.78 11.43 -5.01
CA VAL A 109 1.64 11.65 -3.84
C VAL A 109 2.67 12.71 -4.19
N ARG A 110 2.68 13.83 -3.44
CA ARG A 110 3.56 14.98 -3.71
C ARG A 110 3.35 15.51 -5.14
N ASP A 111 4.43 15.63 -5.91
CA ASP A 111 4.42 16.15 -7.28
C ASP A 111 4.43 15.02 -8.32
N CYS A 112 4.17 13.78 -7.88
CA CYS A 112 4.21 12.61 -8.74
C CYS A 112 2.85 11.88 -8.74
N THR A 113 2.33 11.64 -9.93
CA THR A 113 1.11 10.86 -10.15
C THR A 113 1.48 9.51 -10.72
N TYR A 114 1.06 8.46 -10.05
CA TYR A 114 1.05 7.09 -10.55
C TYR A 114 -0.26 6.93 -11.33
N ARG A 115 -0.20 6.61 -12.61
CA ARG A 115 -1.36 6.19 -13.42
C ARG A 115 -1.05 4.84 -14.03
N LEU A 116 -1.42 3.79 -13.31
CA LEU A 116 -1.05 2.41 -13.62
C LEU A 116 -2.28 1.66 -14.11
N LYS A 117 -2.18 1.03 -15.28
CA LYS A 117 -3.26 0.21 -15.85
C LYS A 117 -3.08 -1.24 -15.42
N ALA A 118 -4.18 -1.93 -15.22
CA ALA A 118 -4.14 -3.35 -14.89
C ALA A 118 -3.56 -4.17 -16.07
N LYS A 119 -2.56 -5.00 -15.77
CA LYS A 119 -2.11 -6.13 -16.59
C LYS A 119 -2.91 -7.38 -16.24
N GLU A 120 -3.24 -7.52 -14.96
CA GLU A 120 -4.18 -8.50 -14.42
C GLU A 120 -5.15 -7.75 -13.51
N ALA A 121 -6.44 -7.86 -13.79
CA ALA A 121 -7.46 -7.06 -13.12
C ALA A 121 -7.42 -7.26 -11.60
N GLY A 122 -7.35 -6.16 -10.85
CA GLY A 122 -7.30 -6.18 -9.39
C GLY A 122 -5.95 -6.61 -8.80
N ARG A 123 -4.98 -7.08 -9.60
CA ARG A 123 -3.77 -7.75 -9.08
C ARG A 123 -2.47 -7.13 -9.53
N VAL A 124 -2.30 -6.90 -10.83
CA VAL A 124 -1.03 -6.41 -11.39
C VAL A 124 -1.29 -5.13 -12.14
N TYR A 125 -0.60 -4.06 -11.76
CA TYR A 125 -0.74 -2.73 -12.34
C TYR A 125 0.60 -2.26 -12.87
N GLU A 126 0.63 -1.69 -14.08
CA GLU A 126 1.83 -1.16 -14.70
C GLU A 126 1.58 0.21 -15.34
N GLY A 127 2.53 1.12 -15.22
CA GLY A 127 2.47 2.41 -15.90
C GLY A 127 3.65 3.31 -15.57
N GLN A 128 3.73 4.45 -16.25
CA GLN A 128 4.73 5.47 -15.93
C GLN A 128 4.20 6.44 -14.89
N ARG A 129 5.10 6.97 -14.05
CA ARG A 129 4.77 8.05 -13.15
C ARG A 129 4.96 9.38 -13.87
N SER A 130 4.17 10.39 -13.50
CA SER A 130 4.26 11.72 -14.13
C SER A 130 5.61 12.41 -13.95
N CYS A 131 6.38 12.01 -12.93
CA CYS A 131 7.71 12.56 -12.64
C CYS A 131 8.87 11.76 -13.28
N ASP A 132 8.57 10.68 -13.99
CA ASP A 132 9.59 9.84 -14.64
C ASP A 132 10.11 10.48 -15.93
N ARG A 133 11.39 10.22 -16.23
CA ARG A 133 12.01 10.57 -17.53
C ARG A 133 11.76 9.45 -18.55
N ALA A 134 11.87 9.76 -19.84
CA ALA A 134 11.55 8.85 -20.94
C ALA A 134 12.21 7.44 -20.87
N LEU A 135 13.42 7.34 -20.32
CA LEU A 135 14.16 6.05 -20.19
C LEU A 135 13.98 5.37 -18.82
N THR A 136 13.05 5.84 -18.00
CA THR A 136 12.76 5.23 -16.70
C THR A 136 11.89 3.99 -16.95
N PRO A 137 12.25 2.82 -16.39
CA PRO A 137 11.38 1.65 -16.44
C PRO A 137 9.99 1.97 -15.88
N PRO A 138 8.92 1.35 -16.40
CA PRO A 138 7.58 1.54 -15.86
C PRO A 138 7.52 1.06 -14.41
N THR A 139 6.65 1.70 -13.64
CA THR A 139 6.28 1.20 -12.31
C THR A 139 5.37 0.00 -12.46
N GLU A 140 5.65 -1.08 -11.74
CA GLU A 140 4.81 -2.27 -11.61
C GLU A 140 4.48 -2.51 -10.13
N ILE A 141 3.20 -2.75 -9.83
CA ILE A 141 2.71 -3.10 -8.49
C ILE A 141 1.92 -4.40 -8.58
N LYS A 142 2.23 -5.37 -7.72
CA LYS A 142 1.52 -6.64 -7.61
C LYS A 142 0.90 -6.80 -6.23
N LEU A 143 -0.41 -7.05 -6.19
CA LEU A 143 -1.21 -7.12 -4.97
C LEU A 143 -1.55 -8.59 -4.63
N PRO A 144 -1.21 -9.08 -3.42
CA PRO A 144 -1.52 -10.44 -2.98
C PRO A 144 -2.99 -10.57 -2.58
N ASP A 145 -3.50 -11.80 -2.49
CA ASP A 145 -4.89 -12.05 -2.09
C ASP A 145 -5.19 -11.52 -0.66
N ALA A 146 -4.19 -11.56 0.23
CA ALA A 146 -4.29 -10.97 1.56
C ALA A 146 -4.54 -9.45 1.54
N PHE A 147 -4.02 -8.75 0.54
CA PHE A 147 -4.29 -7.32 0.32
C PHE A 147 -5.70 -7.12 -0.23
N LEU A 148 -6.13 -7.97 -1.17
CA LEU A 148 -7.48 -7.87 -1.76
C LEU A 148 -8.59 -8.17 -0.76
N ALA A 149 -8.33 -9.04 0.21
CA ALA A 149 -9.23 -9.35 1.31
C ALA A 149 -9.25 -8.28 2.42
N ALA A 150 -8.28 -7.36 2.43
CA ALA A 150 -8.18 -6.31 3.42
C ALA A 150 -9.32 -5.27 3.27
N SER A 151 -9.62 -4.55 4.36
CA SER A 151 -10.61 -3.47 4.31
C SER A 151 -10.17 -2.34 3.37
N PRO A 152 -11.10 -1.56 2.78
CA PRO A 152 -10.72 -0.41 1.94
C PRO A 152 -9.77 0.57 2.63
N ALA A 153 -9.97 0.82 3.93
CA ALA A 153 -9.12 1.67 4.75
C ALA A 153 -7.69 1.11 4.89
N GLU A 154 -7.58 -0.21 5.07
CA GLU A 154 -6.30 -0.90 5.13
C GLU A 154 -5.57 -0.90 3.79
N GLN A 155 -6.28 -1.20 2.69
CA GLN A 155 -5.74 -1.18 1.34
C GLN A 155 -5.15 0.19 0.98
N ALA A 156 -5.90 1.27 1.22
CA ALA A 156 -5.44 2.62 0.97
C ALA A 156 -4.20 2.97 1.83
N SER A 157 -4.21 2.58 3.10
CA SER A 157 -3.09 2.85 4.03
C SER A 157 -1.81 2.13 3.61
N LEU A 158 -1.88 0.84 3.29
CA LEU A 158 -0.71 0.05 2.92
C LEU A 158 -0.10 0.50 1.58
N LEU A 159 -0.92 0.85 0.60
CA LEU A 159 -0.43 1.44 -0.66
C LEU A 159 0.28 2.77 -0.42
N LEU A 160 -0.32 3.67 0.35
CA LEU A 160 0.28 4.99 0.61
C LEU A 160 1.53 4.91 1.49
N LEU A 161 1.66 3.92 2.37
CA LEU A 161 2.90 3.70 3.14
C LEU A 161 4.05 3.20 2.25
N ALA A 162 3.75 2.55 1.13
CA ALA A 162 4.75 1.94 0.25
C ALA A 162 5.16 2.82 -0.95
N LEU A 163 4.49 3.95 -1.20
CA LEU A 163 4.71 4.83 -2.37
C LEU A 163 5.36 6.17 -2.00
#